data_AF-G7VHH7-F1
#
_entry.id   AF-G7VHH7-F1
#
_cell.length_a   1.000
_cell.length_b   1.000
_cell.length_c   1.000
_cell.angle_alpha   90.00
_cell.angle_beta   90.00
_cell.angle_gamma   90.00
#
_symmetry.space_group_name_H-M   'P 1'
#
loop_
_entity.id
_entity.type
_entity.pdbx_description
1 polymer ?
#
loop_
_entity_poly.entity_id
_entity_poly.type
_entity_poly.pdbx_seq_one_letter_code
_entity_poly.pdbx_strand_id
1 'polypeptide(L)'
;MMEYTLFKNYVNMLTVHMLITLLKTKVGKAMPSIKKVGDNLYELDLKGYVCPYPQMYTSQALTKLPRGSVLKVIIDNPPSIENIKSVAQKAGAKSVSVEAKGGTWEISIAL
;
A
#
# COMPACT_ATOMS: atom_id res chain seq x y z
N MET A 1 33.29 10.78 -33.57
CA MET A 1 32.90 9.35 -33.48
C MET A 1 32.94 8.78 -32.06
N MET A 2 33.75 9.31 -31.11
CA MET A 2 33.81 8.82 -29.71
C MET A 2 32.63 9.24 -28.82
N GLU A 3 32.05 10.43 -29.03
CA GLU A 3 30.98 10.95 -28.15
C GLU A 3 29.63 10.21 -28.31
N TYR A 4 29.33 9.75 -29.52
CA TYR A 4 28.07 9.07 -29.81
C TYR A 4 27.96 7.71 -29.09
N THR A 5 29.07 6.99 -28.95
CA THR A 5 29.14 5.72 -28.23
C THR A 5 28.94 5.92 -26.73
N LEU A 6 29.55 6.96 -26.15
CA LEU A 6 29.37 7.32 -24.74
C LEU A 6 27.92 7.73 -24.44
N PHE A 7 27.32 8.53 -25.32
CA PHE A 7 25.91 8.94 -25.19
C PHE A 7 24.96 7.75 -25.28
N LYS A 8 25.16 6.83 -26.23
CA LYS A 8 24.37 5.60 -26.33
C LYS A 8 24.48 4.71 -25.09
N ASN A 9 25.68 4.56 -24.54
CA ASN A 9 25.91 3.77 -23.33
C ASN A 9 25.25 4.42 -22.11
N TYR A 10 25.31 5.75 -21.99
CA TYR A 10 24.65 6.49 -20.92
C TYR A 10 23.12 6.39 -20.99
N VAL A 11 22.55 6.59 -22.18
CA VAL A 11 21.10 6.43 -22.39
C VAL A 11 20.69 5.00 -22.07
N ASN A 12 21.37 3.98 -22.62
CA ASN A 12 21.09 2.56 -22.32
C ASN A 12 21.19 2.24 -20.82
N MET A 13 22.19 2.79 -20.11
CA MET A 13 22.33 2.63 -18.67
C MET A 13 21.15 3.24 -17.91
N LEU A 14 20.70 4.44 -18.31
CA LEU A 14 19.52 5.07 -17.72
C LEU A 14 18.23 4.27 -18.01
N THR A 15 18.04 3.76 -19.24
CA THR A 15 16.87 2.94 -19.57
C THR A 15 16.86 1.61 -18.82
N VAL A 16 18.02 0.96 -18.68
CA VAL A 16 18.15 -0.28 -17.89
C VAL A 16 17.89 -0.01 -16.41
N HIS A 17 18.40 1.09 -15.85
CA HIS A 17 18.12 1.49 -14.48
C HIS A 17 16.63 1.79 -14.25
N MET A 18 15.97 2.48 -15.20
CA MET A 18 14.53 2.76 -15.16
C MET A 18 13.71 1.46 -15.24
N LEU A 19 14.06 0.54 -16.15
CA LEU A 19 13.41 -0.77 -16.28
C LEU A 19 13.62 -1.65 -15.05
N ILE A 20 14.82 -1.69 -14.47
CA ILE A 20 15.09 -2.42 -13.21
C ILE A 20 14.28 -1.83 -12.05
N THR A 21 14.15 -0.50 -12.00
CA THR A 21 13.30 0.17 -11.01
C THR A 21 11.82 -0.19 -11.21
N LEU A 22 11.34 -0.23 -12.45
CA LEU A 22 9.97 -0.65 -12.80
C LEU A 22 9.70 -2.15 -12.59
N LEU A 23 10.73 -3.01 -12.65
CA LEU A 23 10.60 -4.45 -12.41
C LEU A 23 10.65 -4.78 -10.91
N LYS A 24 11.45 -4.05 -10.12
CA LYS A 24 11.49 -4.19 -8.65
C LYS A 24 10.17 -3.83 -7.97
N THR A 25 9.31 -3.02 -8.60
CA THR A 25 7.97 -2.68 -8.06
C THR A 25 6.91 -3.76 -8.30
N LYS A 26 7.17 -4.75 -9.17
CA LYS A 26 6.18 -5.79 -9.54
C LYS A 26 6.25 -7.07 -8.71
N VAL A 27 7.24 -7.22 -7.83
CA VAL A 27 7.39 -8.41 -6.98
C VAL A 27 6.63 -8.20 -5.67
N GLY A 28 5.33 -8.42 -5.69
CA GLY A 28 4.47 -8.45 -4.50
C GLY A 28 3.41 -9.53 -4.66
N LYS A 29 3.17 -10.30 -3.60
CA LYS A 29 2.01 -11.22 -3.52
C LYS A 29 0.75 -10.46 -3.93
N ALA A 30 -0.11 -11.08 -4.74
CA ALA A 30 -1.31 -10.44 -5.27
C ALA A 30 -2.12 -9.79 -4.14
N MET A 31 -2.51 -8.53 -4.34
CA MET A 31 -3.24 -7.76 -3.35
C MET A 31 -4.60 -8.41 -3.06
N PRO A 32 -4.98 -8.54 -1.78
CA PRO A 32 -6.33 -8.96 -1.41
C PRO A 32 -7.39 -8.03 -1.98
N SER A 33 -8.56 -8.57 -2.31
CA SER A 33 -9.68 -7.80 -2.85
C SER A 33 -10.27 -6.85 -1.81
N ILE A 34 -10.46 -5.58 -2.18
CA ILE A 34 -11.20 -4.60 -1.36
C ILE A 34 -12.70 -4.84 -1.56
N LYS A 35 -13.44 -5.04 -0.47
CA LYS A 35 -14.89 -5.20 -0.51
C LYS A 35 -15.57 -3.86 -0.26
N LYS A 36 -16.60 -3.52 -1.04
CA LYS A 36 -17.47 -2.37 -0.74
C LYS A 36 -18.58 -2.86 0.19
N VAL A 37 -18.68 -2.28 1.38
CA VAL A 37 -19.63 -2.69 2.43
C VAL A 37 -20.74 -1.67 2.67
N GLY A 38 -20.66 -0.49 2.04
CA GLY A 38 -21.68 0.55 2.11
C GLY A 38 -21.33 1.76 1.24
N ASP A 39 -22.01 2.88 1.49
CA ASP A 39 -21.75 4.14 0.80
C ASP A 39 -20.42 4.73 1.26
N ASN A 40 -19.44 4.72 0.35
CA ASN A 40 -18.06 5.11 0.60
C ASN A 40 -17.36 4.32 1.72
N LEU A 41 -17.90 3.15 2.10
CA LEU A 41 -17.29 2.24 3.08
C LEU A 41 -16.67 1.03 2.39
N TYR A 42 -15.40 0.80 2.68
CA TYR A 42 -14.59 -0.26 2.09
C TYR A 42 -13.92 -1.09 3.18
N GLU A 43 -13.72 -2.37 2.90
CA GLU A 43 -13.08 -3.31 3.81
C GLU A 43 -11.93 -4.05 3.12
N LEU A 44 -10.84 -4.21 3.85
CA LEU A 44 -9.65 -4.95 3.44
C LEU A 44 -9.26 -5.92 4.56
N ASP A 45 -9.49 -7.20 4.33
CA ASP A 45 -9.10 -8.28 5.23
C ASP A 45 -7.64 -8.68 4.98
N LEU A 46 -6.80 -8.45 5.99
CA LEU A 46 -5.37 -8.75 6.01
C LEU A 46 -5.00 -9.71 7.15
N LYS A 47 -5.93 -10.52 7.65
CA LYS A 47 -5.59 -11.60 8.60
C LYS A 47 -4.63 -12.62 7.97
N GLY A 48 -3.71 -13.14 8.77
CA GLY A 48 -2.66 -14.06 8.33
C GLY A 48 -1.52 -13.38 7.56
N TYR A 49 -1.56 -12.05 7.38
CA TYR A 49 -0.48 -11.31 6.74
C TYR A 49 0.46 -10.72 7.79
N VAL A 50 1.74 -11.05 7.67
CA VAL A 50 2.81 -10.48 8.49
C VAL A 50 3.47 -9.29 7.78
N CYS A 51 4.15 -8.43 8.54
CA CYS A 51 4.95 -7.34 7.99
C CYS A 51 5.91 -7.86 6.88
N PRO A 52 6.07 -7.16 5.74
CA PRO A 52 5.59 -5.81 5.42
C PRO A 52 4.21 -5.74 4.74
N TYR A 53 3.52 -6.87 4.56
CA TYR A 53 2.36 -6.93 3.69
C TYR A 53 1.17 -6.05 4.13
N PRO A 54 0.78 -5.98 5.42
CA PRO A 54 -0.35 -5.14 5.83
C PRO A 54 -0.16 -3.66 5.50
N GLN A 55 1.07 -3.17 5.69
CA GLN A 55 1.46 -1.80 5.36
C GLN A 55 1.37 -1.55 3.84
N MET A 56 1.94 -2.46 3.04
CA MET A 56 1.97 -2.31 1.58
C MET A 56 0.56 -2.35 0.98
N TYR A 57 -0.29 -3.29 1.39
CA TYR A 57 -1.64 -3.40 0.85
C TYR A 57 -2.55 -2.27 1.32
N THR A 58 -2.39 -1.79 2.56
CA THR A 58 -3.13 -0.60 3.00
C THR A 58 -2.76 0.61 2.15
N SER A 59 -1.46 0.83 1.89
CA SER A 59 -1.02 1.92 1.00
C SER A 59 -1.63 1.80 -0.39
N GLN A 60 -1.61 0.61 -0.99
CA GLN A 60 -2.22 0.35 -2.30
C GLN A 60 -3.74 0.49 -2.29
N ALA A 61 -4.42 0.20 -1.18
CA ALA A 61 -5.86 0.38 -1.07
C ALA A 61 -6.22 1.86 -1.01
N LEU A 62 -5.52 2.64 -0.19
CA LEU A 62 -5.76 4.07 -0.05
C LEU A 62 -5.55 4.84 -1.37
N THR A 63 -4.65 4.39 -2.25
CA THR A 63 -4.48 5.02 -3.58
C THR A 63 -5.56 4.65 -4.60
N LYS A 64 -6.25 3.51 -4.41
CA LYS A 64 -7.33 3.04 -5.30
C LYS A 64 -8.70 3.58 -4.91
N LEU A 65 -8.88 4.00 -3.66
CA LEU A 65 -10.16 4.44 -3.14
C LEU A 65 -10.43 5.92 -3.44
N PRO A 66 -11.72 6.30 -3.66
CA PRO A 66 -12.09 7.68 -3.87
C PRO A 66 -11.87 8.51 -2.60
N ARG A 67 -11.61 9.81 -2.76
CA ARG A 67 -11.54 10.75 -1.64
C ARG A 67 -12.88 10.81 -0.90
N GLY A 68 -12.85 10.98 0.42
CA GLY A 68 -14.05 10.95 1.25
C GLY A 68 -14.56 9.56 1.59
N SER A 69 -13.83 8.50 1.20
CA SER A 69 -14.12 7.14 1.61
C SER A 69 -13.48 6.76 2.94
N VAL A 70 -14.03 5.71 3.55
CA VAL A 70 -13.51 5.08 4.75
C VAL A 70 -13.07 3.66 4.41
N LEU A 71 -11.82 3.35 4.70
CA LEU A 71 -11.26 2.01 4.60
C LEU A 71 -11.16 1.39 5.99
N LYS A 72 -11.82 0.25 6.18
CA LYS A 72 -11.63 -0.65 7.33
C LYS A 72 -10.58 -1.70 6.98
N VAL A 73 -9.50 -1.75 7.72
CA VAL A 73 -8.45 -2.76 7.60
C VAL A 73 -8.56 -3.72 8.78
N ILE A 74 -8.62 -5.03 8.51
CA ILE A 74 -8.73 -6.06 9.55
C ILE A 74 -7.42 -6.84 9.60
N ILE A 75 -6.79 -6.91 10.77
CA ILE A 75 -5.55 -7.66 10.99
C ILE A 75 -5.65 -8.54 12.25
N ASP A 76 -4.78 -9.52 12.34
CA ASP A 76 -4.63 -10.43 13.50
C ASP A 76 -3.27 -10.28 14.19
N ASN A 77 -2.47 -9.26 13.82
CA ASN A 77 -1.19 -8.99 14.45
C ASN A 77 -1.07 -7.54 14.99
N PRO A 78 -0.87 -7.35 16.30
CA PRO A 78 -0.67 -6.02 16.87
C PRO A 78 0.47 -5.20 16.26
N PRO A 79 1.65 -5.78 15.92
CA PRO A 79 2.80 -5.00 15.45
C PRO A 79 2.54 -4.21 14.16
N SER A 80 1.60 -4.64 13.31
CA SER A 80 1.32 -3.94 12.05
C SER A 80 0.47 -2.68 12.23
N ILE A 81 -0.16 -2.48 13.39
CA ILE A 81 -1.05 -1.33 13.66
C ILE A 81 -0.30 -0.01 13.43
N GLU A 82 0.88 0.14 14.02
CA GLU A 82 1.65 1.39 13.95
C GLU A 82 2.14 1.68 12.52
N ASN A 83 2.55 0.64 11.79
CA ASN A 83 2.93 0.78 10.38
C ASN A 83 1.75 1.19 9.50
N ILE A 84 0.57 0.65 9.76
CA ILE A 84 -0.67 1.02 9.05
C ILE A 84 -1.07 2.46 9.36
N LYS A 85 -1.00 2.89 10.63
CA LYS A 85 -1.23 4.30 11.02
C LYS A 85 -0.28 5.25 10.30
N SER A 86 1.01 4.91 10.25
CA SER A 86 2.02 5.74 9.55
C SER A 86 1.70 5.88 8.06
N VAL A 87 1.27 4.79 7.40
CA VAL A 87 0.85 4.83 6.00
C VAL A 87 -0.41 5.65 5.81
N ALA A 88 -1.40 5.51 6.69
CA ALA A 88 -2.63 6.29 6.63
C ALA A 88 -2.34 7.80 6.73
N GLN A 89 -1.48 8.21 7.66
CA GLN A 89 -1.05 9.60 7.80
C GLN A 89 -0.34 10.10 6.54
N LYS A 90 0.59 9.32 5.99
CA LYS A 90 1.30 9.67 4.75
C LYS A 90 0.38 9.78 3.52
N ALA A 91 -0.72 9.01 3.52
CA ALA A 91 -1.73 9.07 2.49
C ALA A 91 -2.71 10.26 2.63
N GLY A 92 -2.58 11.05 3.70
CA GLY A 92 -3.45 12.21 3.95
C GLY A 92 -4.77 11.85 4.63
N ALA A 93 -4.82 10.75 5.38
CA ALA A 93 -6.02 10.39 6.14
C ALA A 93 -6.42 11.50 7.14
N LYS A 94 -7.71 11.82 7.18
CA LYS A 94 -8.30 12.79 8.12
C LYS A 94 -8.40 12.24 9.53
N SER A 95 -8.69 10.95 9.66
CA SER A 95 -8.82 10.27 10.94
C SER A 95 -8.44 8.80 10.84
N VAL A 96 -7.84 8.28 11.90
CA VAL A 96 -7.53 6.86 12.06
C VAL A 96 -8.02 6.39 13.44
N SER A 97 -8.85 5.36 13.46
CA SER A 97 -9.33 4.71 14.68
C SER A 97 -8.94 3.24 14.70
N VAL A 98 -8.72 2.67 15.89
CA VAL A 98 -8.37 1.26 16.07
C VAL A 98 -9.28 0.64 17.13
N GLU A 99 -9.91 -0.47 16.78
CA GLU A 99 -10.76 -1.26 17.68
C GLU A 99 -10.25 -2.69 17.78
N ALA A 100 -10.10 -3.21 18.99
CA ALA A 100 -9.78 -4.62 19.21
C ALA A 100 -11.06 -5.45 19.34
N LYS A 101 -11.18 -6.54 18.58
CA LYS A 101 -12.34 -7.44 18.58
C LYS A 101 -11.90 -8.89 18.54
N GLY A 102 -12.05 -9.61 19.65
CA GLY A 102 -11.93 -11.08 19.67
C GLY A 102 -10.63 -11.65 19.08
N GLY A 103 -9.48 -10.97 19.27
CA GLY A 103 -8.19 -11.39 18.74
C GLY A 103 -7.83 -10.81 17.36
N THR A 104 -8.68 -9.94 16.80
CA THR A 104 -8.36 -9.12 15.63
C THR A 104 -8.39 -7.64 15.98
N TRP A 105 -7.80 -6.82 15.11
CA TRP A 105 -7.82 -5.36 15.18
C TRP A 105 -8.43 -4.81 13.90
N GLU A 106 -9.47 -4.00 14.06
CA GLU A 106 -10.08 -3.23 12.99
C GLU A 106 -9.53 -1.81 13.02
N ILE A 107 -8.91 -1.38 11.92
CA ILE A 107 -8.35 -0.05 11.75
C ILE A 107 -9.22 0.69 10.74
N SER A 108 -9.92 1.74 11.18
CA SER A 108 -10.76 2.56 10.30
C SER A 108 -9.99 3.82 9.88
N ILE A 109 -9.83 4.01 8.57
CA ILE A 109 -9.07 5.10 7.96
C ILE A 109 -10.02 5.93 7.10
N ALA A 110 -10.20 7.21 7.42
CA ALA A 110 -11.00 8.13 6.60
C ALA A 110 -10.11 9.02 5.75
N LEU A 111 -10.38 9.09 4.43
CA LEU A 111 -9.67 9.95 3.46
C LEU A 111 -10.31 11.33 3.29
#